data_AF-A0A2K2V6U6-F1
#
_entry.id   AF-A0A2K2V6U6-F1
#
_cell.length_a   1.000
_cell.length_b   1.000
_cell.length_c   1.000
_cell.angle_alpha   90.00
_cell.angle_beta   90.00
_cell.angle_gamma   90.00
#
_symmetry.space_group_name_H-M   'P 1'
#
loop_
_entity.id
_entity.type
_entity.pdbx_description
1 polymer ?
#
loop_
_entity_poly.entity_id
_entity_poly.type
_entity_poly.pdbx_seq_one_letter_code
_entity_poly.pdbx_strand_id
1 'polypeptide(L)'
;VGAAVVGARSMATMKNAGLNWIMDMLMTVVYGGVRGGLVIYVADDPGAHYSSNEQDTRFVAMYGKFPCLEPSNQHEAKELTKIAFDISEKLELPVMVRSLTRISHSSGDVILGSIRRERNRIAFDRHWKMPYRWNVYGPPGPVEKHRWLMERLPEEIKIVESLGEPFNFLRLEGELGIIACGIAHGYVVEALNSLGLRANLLKLNTPYPIPEEKVLKLLRSSKKVLVVEENEPVVELQVRDLAQREGINVKIYGRHKNSLIEPYGELTHENVRRAIARFFEVKIEENEVPGAVLDDLVVPRSSMLCAGCPHLGAYWALRMALARKGRIPIVNGDIGCYEQGGYGIYAKKVEPSFSTESKKYRIESVYEMLDTNYIMGGGYGLAQGEFHAGYRDGTIVGLAGDSTFFHADLPSIANAVVNRANVLFLALDNSWTAMTGHQPSPTTGEDARGGRAARLDIEKVARALGVEYVKKADPWNLKEMQNAIEEAMDVEGPKLVIAERFCTLQAIRLKQYKPKIMYKVVEDKCIGCKLCIEFGCPANIFYAEKNKAAVDVNLCVGCGMCAQLCPTKAIVEVVE
;
A
#
# COMPACT_ATOMS: atom_id res chain seq x y z
N VAL A 1 -5.62 -5.52 2.33
CA VAL A 1 -4.38 -5.25 3.12
C VAL A 1 -4.55 -5.51 4.61
N GLY A 2 -5.34 -4.74 5.39
CA GLY A 2 -5.36 -4.84 6.87
C GLY A 2 -5.53 -6.25 7.45
N ALA A 3 -6.44 -7.06 6.88
CA ALA A 3 -6.59 -8.47 7.26
C ALA A 3 -5.28 -9.29 7.16
N ALA A 4 -4.48 -9.03 6.13
CA ALA A 4 -3.19 -9.67 5.88
C ALA A 4 -2.09 -9.16 6.82
N VAL A 5 -2.16 -7.90 7.27
CA VAL A 5 -1.24 -7.31 8.26
C VAL A 5 -1.39 -7.99 9.63
N VAL A 6 -2.62 -8.27 10.06
CA VAL A 6 -2.90 -9.05 11.30
C VAL A 6 -2.78 -10.57 11.12
N GLY A 7 -2.31 -11.06 9.98
CA GLY A 7 -1.96 -12.48 9.77
C GLY A 7 -3.02 -13.36 9.08
N ALA A 8 -4.20 -12.85 8.75
CA ALA A 8 -5.20 -13.63 8.01
C ALA A 8 -4.84 -13.81 6.53
N ARG A 9 -5.26 -14.94 5.92
CA ARG A 9 -5.36 -15.01 4.46
C ARG A 9 -6.51 -14.12 4.01
N SER A 10 -6.28 -13.28 2.99
CA SER A 10 -7.29 -12.39 2.41
C SER A 10 -7.14 -12.28 0.89
N MET A 11 -8.27 -12.11 0.20
CA MET A 11 -8.31 -11.96 -1.25
C MET A 11 -9.01 -10.66 -1.61
N ALA A 12 -8.53 -9.98 -2.66
CA ALA A 12 -9.24 -8.90 -3.32
C ALA A 12 -9.53 -9.32 -4.77
N THR A 13 -10.77 -9.16 -5.24
CA THR A 13 -11.24 -9.57 -6.57
C THR A 13 -11.72 -8.36 -7.35
N MET A 14 -11.21 -8.14 -8.56
CA MET A 14 -11.54 -6.95 -9.37
C MET A 14 -11.31 -7.17 -10.87
N LYS A 15 -11.82 -6.26 -11.71
CA LYS A 15 -11.31 -6.08 -13.09
C LYS A 15 -10.02 -5.24 -13.09
N ASN A 16 -9.29 -5.25 -14.20
CA ASN A 16 -8.17 -4.33 -14.50
C ASN A 16 -8.43 -2.86 -14.05
N ALA A 17 -9.59 -2.29 -14.39
CA ALA A 17 -9.96 -0.93 -13.97
C ALA A 17 -10.08 -0.74 -12.44
N GLY A 18 -10.42 -1.80 -11.70
CA GLY A 18 -10.40 -1.80 -10.23
C GLY A 18 -8.99 -1.93 -9.65
N LEU A 19 -8.06 -2.56 -10.38
CA LEU A 19 -6.64 -2.57 -9.98
C LEU A 19 -6.05 -1.16 -10.05
N ASN A 20 -6.42 -0.38 -11.08
CA ASN A 20 -6.02 1.03 -11.21
C ASN A 20 -6.57 1.88 -10.06
N TRP A 21 -7.78 1.60 -9.57
CA TRP A 21 -8.34 2.28 -8.40
C TRP A 21 -7.55 2.00 -7.10
N ILE A 22 -6.94 0.82 -6.95
CA ILE A 22 -6.11 0.48 -5.78
C ILE A 22 -4.60 0.62 -6.02
N MET A 23 -4.18 1.23 -7.14
CA MET A 23 -2.78 1.25 -7.60
C MET A 23 -1.82 1.81 -6.55
N ASP A 24 -2.18 2.94 -5.93
CA ASP A 24 -1.37 3.61 -4.90
C ASP A 24 -1.13 2.68 -3.69
N MET A 25 -2.20 2.03 -3.19
CA MET A 25 -2.10 1.05 -2.10
C MET A 25 -1.26 -0.17 -2.51
N LEU A 26 -1.33 -0.59 -3.78
CA LEU A 26 -0.58 -1.74 -4.29
C LEU A 26 0.92 -1.45 -4.44
N MET A 27 1.26 -0.27 -4.96
CA MET A 27 2.66 0.17 -5.06
C MET A 27 3.28 0.45 -3.69
N THR A 28 2.48 0.86 -2.71
CA THR A 28 2.99 1.16 -1.37
C THR A 28 2.96 -0.06 -0.43
N VAL A 29 2.05 -1.03 -0.59
CA VAL A 29 1.98 -2.20 0.31
C VAL A 29 3.22 -3.10 0.21
N VAL A 30 3.83 -3.22 -0.98
CA VAL A 30 5.04 -4.04 -1.21
C VAL A 30 6.26 -3.55 -0.42
N TYR A 31 6.30 -2.30 0.04
CA TYR A 31 7.36 -1.77 0.92
C TYR A 31 7.22 -2.27 2.37
N GLY A 32 6.00 -2.56 2.82
CA GLY A 32 5.74 -3.18 4.13
C GLY A 32 5.56 -4.70 4.06
N GLY A 33 5.19 -5.23 2.89
CA GLY A 33 4.75 -6.61 2.73
C GLY A 33 3.45 -6.91 3.48
N VAL A 34 3.20 -8.20 3.71
CA VAL A 34 2.06 -8.75 4.45
C VAL A 34 2.50 -9.85 5.42
N ARG A 35 1.67 -10.20 6.42
CA ARG A 35 1.98 -11.28 7.38
C ARG A 35 1.23 -12.59 7.08
N GLY A 36 -0.04 -12.48 6.71
CA GLY A 36 -0.85 -13.56 6.13
C GLY A 36 -0.99 -13.37 4.62
N GLY A 37 -1.35 -14.43 3.89
CA GLY A 37 -1.34 -14.38 2.43
C GLY A 37 -2.36 -13.38 1.86
N LEU A 38 -1.91 -12.50 0.98
CA LEU A 38 -2.73 -11.54 0.24
C LEU A 38 -2.74 -11.91 -1.25
N VAL A 39 -3.86 -12.41 -1.73
CA VAL A 39 -4.07 -12.70 -3.17
C VAL A 39 -4.87 -11.57 -3.81
N ILE A 40 -4.41 -11.08 -4.95
CA ILE A 40 -5.11 -10.08 -5.76
C ILE A 40 -5.55 -10.78 -7.04
N TYR A 41 -6.82 -11.16 -7.11
CA TYR A 41 -7.39 -11.82 -8.29
C TYR A 41 -7.92 -10.75 -9.25
N VAL A 42 -7.33 -10.65 -10.44
CA VAL A 42 -7.63 -9.58 -11.40
C VAL A 42 -8.07 -10.16 -12.73
N ALA A 43 -9.27 -9.75 -13.17
CA ALA A 43 -9.79 -10.08 -14.49
C ALA A 43 -9.42 -8.97 -15.50
N ASP A 44 -8.52 -9.30 -16.42
CA ASP A 44 -8.24 -8.49 -17.60
C ASP A 44 -9.24 -8.86 -18.72
N ASP A 45 -9.52 -7.90 -19.59
CA ASP A 45 -10.53 -8.02 -20.64
C ASP A 45 -9.95 -7.69 -22.03
N PRO A 46 -9.16 -8.60 -22.65
CA PRO A 46 -8.71 -8.46 -24.03
C PRO A 46 -9.90 -8.33 -25.00
N GLY A 47 -9.76 -7.50 -26.02
CA GLY A 47 -10.86 -7.05 -26.87
C GLY A 47 -11.88 -6.12 -26.19
N ALA A 48 -11.67 -5.76 -24.91
CA ALA A 48 -12.48 -4.85 -24.11
C ALA A 48 -14.00 -5.15 -24.08
N HIS A 49 -14.39 -6.42 -24.19
CA HIS A 49 -15.81 -6.86 -24.38
C HIS A 49 -16.78 -6.23 -23.37
N TYR A 50 -16.35 -6.00 -22.12
CA TYR A 50 -17.15 -5.38 -21.08
C TYR A 50 -16.34 -4.35 -20.26
N SER A 51 -15.40 -3.65 -20.89
CA SER A 51 -14.44 -2.74 -20.24
C SER A 51 -14.25 -1.44 -21.03
N SER A 52 -13.78 -0.38 -20.37
CA SER A 52 -13.48 0.92 -21.02
C SER A 52 -12.25 0.89 -21.94
N ASN A 53 -11.35 -0.08 -21.72
CA ASN A 53 -10.08 -0.24 -22.42
C ASN A 53 -9.50 -1.64 -22.18
N GLU A 54 -8.67 -2.09 -23.12
CA GLU A 54 -7.72 -3.20 -22.93
C GLU A 54 -6.54 -2.71 -22.07
N GLN A 55 -6.00 -3.60 -21.23
CA GLN A 55 -4.86 -3.33 -20.34
C GLN A 55 -4.17 -4.65 -20.00
N ASP A 56 -2.88 -4.64 -19.68
CA ASP A 56 -2.22 -5.75 -18.98
C ASP A 56 -1.87 -5.42 -17.54
N THR A 57 -2.36 -6.24 -16.62
CA THR A 57 -2.03 -6.11 -15.21
C THR A 57 -0.67 -6.74 -14.84
N ARG A 58 -0.04 -7.55 -15.70
CA ARG A 58 1.34 -8.04 -15.52
C ARG A 58 2.36 -6.91 -15.40
N PHE A 59 2.16 -5.77 -16.07
CA PHE A 59 3.01 -4.59 -15.87
C PHE A 59 2.90 -3.99 -14.46
N VAL A 60 1.75 -4.13 -13.81
CA VAL A 60 1.55 -3.69 -12.41
C VAL A 60 2.34 -4.58 -11.45
N ALA A 61 2.40 -5.89 -11.71
CA ALA A 61 3.26 -6.81 -10.97
C ALA A 61 4.76 -6.57 -11.21
N MET A 62 5.16 -6.31 -12.46
CA MET A 62 6.56 -5.99 -12.82
C MET A 62 7.02 -4.64 -12.23
N TYR A 63 6.14 -3.63 -12.23
CA TYR A 63 6.40 -2.30 -11.65
C TYR A 63 6.48 -2.37 -10.12
N GLY A 64 5.48 -3.01 -9.49
CA GLY A 64 5.42 -3.22 -8.03
C GLY A 64 6.37 -4.29 -7.48
N LYS A 65 7.06 -5.05 -8.34
CA LYS A 65 8.03 -6.11 -7.97
C LYS A 65 7.44 -7.19 -7.06
N PHE A 66 6.34 -7.81 -7.50
CA PHE A 66 5.70 -8.91 -6.79
C PHE A 66 5.16 -9.99 -7.76
N PRO A 67 4.91 -11.23 -7.30
CA PRO A 67 4.62 -12.33 -8.21
C PRO A 67 3.28 -12.19 -8.94
N CYS A 68 3.27 -12.52 -10.23
CA CYS A 68 2.06 -12.70 -11.02
C CYS A 68 1.95 -14.15 -11.51
N LEU A 69 0.83 -14.80 -11.21
CA LEU A 69 0.47 -16.12 -11.73
C LEU A 69 -0.66 -15.97 -12.75
N GLU A 70 -0.55 -16.67 -13.89
CA GLU A 70 -1.59 -16.67 -14.93
C GLU A 70 -1.97 -18.12 -15.27
N PRO A 71 -3.24 -18.56 -15.09
CA PRO A 71 -3.70 -19.90 -15.43
C PRO A 71 -4.02 -20.01 -16.92
N SER A 72 -3.93 -21.21 -17.48
CA SER A 72 -4.40 -21.53 -18.84
C SER A 72 -5.83 -22.10 -18.87
N ASN A 73 -6.43 -22.46 -17.73
CA ASN A 73 -7.78 -23.06 -17.62
C ASN A 73 -8.36 -22.97 -16.18
N GLN A 74 -9.62 -23.39 -15.98
CA GLN A 74 -10.33 -23.33 -14.69
C GLN A 74 -9.69 -24.19 -13.59
N HIS A 75 -9.08 -25.33 -13.93
CA HIS A 75 -8.40 -26.18 -12.95
C HIS A 75 -7.07 -25.55 -12.48
N GLU A 76 -6.29 -25.00 -13.42
CA GLU A 76 -5.10 -24.20 -13.10
C GLU A 76 -5.49 -22.97 -12.28
N ALA A 77 -6.57 -22.25 -12.60
CA ALA A 77 -7.02 -21.09 -11.83
C ALA A 77 -7.30 -21.44 -10.36
N LYS A 78 -7.92 -22.60 -10.12
CA LYS A 78 -8.22 -23.13 -8.78
C LYS A 78 -6.97 -23.52 -7.99
N GLU A 79 -6.01 -24.22 -8.60
CA GLU A 79 -4.75 -24.58 -7.91
C GLU A 79 -3.78 -23.41 -7.76
N LEU A 80 -3.60 -22.56 -8.78
CA LEU A 80 -2.73 -21.38 -8.70
C LEU A 80 -3.24 -20.37 -7.67
N THR A 81 -4.55 -20.21 -7.48
CA THR A 81 -5.10 -19.35 -6.40
C THR A 81 -4.76 -19.89 -5.01
N LYS A 82 -4.74 -21.21 -4.83
CA LYS A 82 -4.30 -21.84 -3.57
C LYS A 82 -2.79 -21.64 -3.36
N ILE A 83 -1.99 -21.92 -4.38
CA ILE A 83 -0.52 -21.75 -4.37
C ILE A 83 -0.14 -20.27 -4.13
N ALA A 84 -0.88 -19.32 -4.68
CA ALA A 84 -0.65 -17.88 -4.51
C ALA A 84 -0.66 -17.45 -3.03
N PHE A 85 -1.54 -18.01 -2.20
CA PHE A 85 -1.52 -17.76 -0.76
C PHE A 85 -0.26 -18.31 -0.08
N ASP A 86 0.19 -19.50 -0.49
CA ASP A 86 1.37 -20.15 0.09
C ASP A 86 2.67 -19.42 -0.31
N ILE A 87 2.75 -18.94 -1.56
CA ILE A 87 3.82 -18.06 -2.05
C ILE A 87 3.79 -16.71 -1.30
N SER A 88 2.61 -16.11 -1.16
CA SER A 88 2.42 -14.82 -0.48
C SER A 88 2.87 -14.87 0.98
N GLU A 89 2.59 -15.96 1.70
CA GLU A 89 3.05 -16.16 3.08
C GLU A 89 4.55 -16.47 3.17
N LYS A 90 5.13 -17.16 2.17
CA LYS A 90 6.57 -17.46 2.13
C LYS A 90 7.42 -16.21 1.83
N LEU A 91 6.99 -15.36 0.89
CA LEU A 91 7.70 -14.13 0.52
C LEU A 91 7.34 -12.94 1.43
N GLU A 92 6.21 -13.01 2.14
CA GLU A 92 5.58 -11.89 2.84
C GLU A 92 5.21 -10.72 1.89
N LEU A 93 4.79 -11.03 0.67
CA LEU A 93 4.39 -10.08 -0.38
C LEU A 93 2.96 -10.39 -0.90
N PRO A 94 2.22 -9.43 -1.46
CA PRO A 94 1.03 -9.74 -2.26
C PRO A 94 1.39 -10.65 -3.45
N VAL A 95 0.46 -11.49 -3.89
CA VAL A 95 0.57 -12.26 -5.14
C VAL A 95 -0.65 -11.98 -5.99
N MET A 96 -0.46 -11.63 -7.26
CA MET A 96 -1.56 -11.49 -8.21
C MET A 96 -1.85 -12.81 -8.92
N VAL A 97 -3.13 -13.11 -9.08
CA VAL A 97 -3.63 -14.15 -9.98
C VAL A 97 -4.41 -13.44 -11.08
N ARG A 98 -3.82 -13.37 -12.27
CA ARG A 98 -4.44 -12.79 -13.45
C ARG A 98 -5.42 -13.78 -14.05
N SER A 99 -6.53 -13.30 -14.60
CA SER A 99 -7.50 -14.09 -15.36
C SER A 99 -7.93 -13.31 -16.59
N LEU A 100 -8.29 -14.03 -17.66
CA LEU A 100 -8.70 -13.46 -18.95
C LEU A 100 -10.18 -13.75 -19.23
N THR A 101 -10.79 -12.99 -20.13
CA THR A 101 -12.21 -13.14 -20.52
C THR A 101 -12.56 -14.58 -20.91
N ARG A 102 -11.70 -15.27 -21.68
CA ARG A 102 -11.96 -16.66 -22.10
C ARG A 102 -12.02 -17.66 -20.93
N ILE A 103 -11.21 -17.49 -19.90
CA ILE A 103 -11.23 -18.35 -18.70
C ILE A 103 -12.42 -17.98 -17.80
N SER A 104 -12.72 -16.69 -17.69
CA SER A 104 -13.78 -16.16 -16.82
C SER A 104 -15.20 -16.36 -17.38
N HIS A 105 -15.34 -16.48 -18.71
CA HIS A 105 -16.61 -16.72 -19.41
C HIS A 105 -16.76 -18.16 -19.95
N SER A 106 -15.94 -19.12 -19.51
CA SER A 106 -16.10 -20.54 -19.82
C SER A 106 -16.03 -21.42 -18.58
N SER A 107 -16.47 -22.67 -18.73
CA SER A 107 -16.46 -23.70 -17.68
C SER A 107 -15.62 -24.89 -18.13
N GLY A 108 -14.94 -25.53 -17.17
CA GLY A 108 -14.18 -26.76 -17.38
C GLY A 108 -14.10 -27.57 -16.08
N ASP A 109 -13.83 -28.86 -16.20
CA ASP A 109 -13.81 -29.78 -15.06
C ASP A 109 -12.71 -29.44 -14.05
N VAL A 110 -13.05 -29.56 -12.75
CA VAL A 110 -12.10 -29.29 -11.67
C VAL A 110 -12.06 -30.46 -10.66
N ILE A 111 -10.91 -31.13 -10.57
CA ILE A 111 -10.67 -32.11 -9.49
C ILE A 111 -10.70 -31.37 -8.15
N LEU A 112 -11.56 -31.82 -7.24
CA LEU A 112 -11.67 -31.30 -5.88
C LEU A 112 -10.56 -31.86 -4.98
N GLY A 113 -10.11 -31.04 -4.03
CA GLY A 113 -9.06 -31.39 -3.07
C GLY A 113 -9.47 -31.16 -1.62
N SER A 114 -8.56 -31.48 -0.69
CA SER A 114 -8.78 -31.23 0.73
C SER A 114 -8.78 -29.72 1.06
N ILE A 115 -9.72 -29.30 1.90
CA ILE A 115 -9.84 -27.91 2.37
C ILE A 115 -9.03 -27.74 3.66
N ARG A 116 -8.05 -26.83 3.69
CA ARG A 116 -7.36 -26.43 4.93
C ARG A 116 -8.40 -25.81 5.89
N ARG A 117 -8.74 -26.54 6.97
CA ARG A 117 -9.70 -26.10 8.00
C ARG A 117 -9.07 -25.22 9.08
N GLU A 118 -7.78 -25.40 9.32
CA GLU A 118 -6.99 -24.56 10.21
C GLU A 118 -6.91 -23.13 9.65
N ARG A 119 -7.19 -22.13 10.50
CA ARG A 119 -7.02 -20.71 10.18
C ARG A 119 -5.68 -20.23 10.69
N ASN A 120 -5.06 -19.29 9.97
CA ASN A 120 -3.90 -18.57 10.50
C ASN A 120 -4.24 -17.87 11.82
N ARG A 121 -3.23 -17.73 12.68
CA ARG A 121 -3.34 -17.00 13.94
C ARG A 121 -3.41 -15.49 13.67
N ILE A 122 -4.45 -14.85 14.18
CA ILE A 122 -4.62 -13.39 14.12
C ILE A 122 -3.79 -12.76 15.24
N ALA A 123 -2.87 -11.86 14.91
CA ALA A 123 -2.06 -11.11 15.87
C ALA A 123 -1.36 -9.90 15.24
N PHE A 124 -1.05 -8.87 16.04
CA PHE A 124 -0.40 -7.63 15.57
C PHE A 124 0.92 -7.31 16.29
N ASP A 125 1.97 -7.07 15.50
CA ASP A 125 3.26 -6.54 15.97
C ASP A 125 3.77 -5.51 14.94
N ARG A 126 3.85 -4.24 15.33
CA ARG A 126 4.28 -3.14 14.44
C ARG A 126 5.76 -3.21 14.03
N HIS A 127 6.57 -4.05 14.68
CA HIS A 127 7.99 -4.26 14.38
C HIS A 127 8.28 -5.69 13.85
N TRP A 128 7.26 -6.40 13.33
CA TRP A 128 7.36 -7.78 12.82
C TRP A 128 8.45 -7.95 11.74
N LYS A 129 9.57 -8.58 12.09
CA LYS A 129 10.81 -8.78 11.29
C LYS A 129 11.51 -7.51 10.78
N MET A 130 10.86 -6.35 10.80
CA MET A 130 11.39 -5.04 10.40
C MET A 130 10.80 -3.95 11.33
N PRO A 131 11.58 -2.97 11.82
CA PRO A 131 11.05 -1.87 12.61
C PRO A 131 9.98 -1.06 11.85
N TYR A 132 8.90 -0.68 12.54
CA TYR A 132 7.78 0.11 11.99
C TYR A 132 7.26 -0.40 10.64
N ARG A 133 7.19 -1.72 10.46
CA ARG A 133 7.06 -2.39 9.16
C ARG A 133 5.92 -1.82 8.30
N TRP A 134 4.73 -1.74 8.88
CA TRP A 134 3.47 -1.38 8.22
C TRP A 134 3.29 0.13 7.97
N ASN A 135 4.26 0.95 8.34
CA ASN A 135 4.25 2.41 8.21
C ASN A 135 5.41 2.82 7.30
N VAL A 136 5.16 2.95 5.99
CA VAL A 136 6.22 2.99 4.96
C VAL A 136 7.15 4.21 5.11
N TYR A 137 6.62 5.32 5.58
CA TYR A 137 7.33 6.57 5.82
C TYR A 137 8.16 6.55 7.12
N GLY A 138 7.77 5.73 8.09
CA GLY A 138 8.49 5.52 9.35
C GLY A 138 9.79 4.72 9.21
N PRO A 139 10.77 4.91 10.12
CA PRO A 139 12.10 4.32 10.05
C PRO A 139 12.04 2.77 10.01
N PRO A 140 12.76 2.10 9.09
CA PRO A 140 13.93 2.60 8.36
C PRO A 140 13.63 3.43 7.10
N GLY A 141 12.36 3.70 6.79
CA GLY A 141 11.91 4.60 5.73
C GLY A 141 11.86 3.94 4.34
N PRO A 142 11.29 4.64 3.33
CA PRO A 142 10.95 4.02 2.04
C PRO A 142 12.14 3.41 1.29
N VAL A 143 13.32 4.01 1.34
CA VAL A 143 14.52 3.51 0.62
C VAL A 143 15.01 2.17 1.18
N GLU A 144 15.07 2.04 2.51
CA GLU A 144 15.48 0.80 3.17
C GLU A 144 14.41 -0.29 3.01
N LYS A 145 13.14 0.11 2.97
CA LYS A 145 12.00 -0.78 2.68
C LYS A 145 11.98 -1.27 1.23
N HIS A 146 12.40 -0.43 0.27
CA HIS A 146 12.65 -0.87 -1.10
C HIS A 146 13.81 -1.86 -1.15
N ARG A 147 14.88 -1.68 -0.36
CA ARG A 147 15.95 -2.70 -0.25
C ARG A 147 15.40 -4.03 0.27
N TRP A 148 14.58 -4.01 1.33
CA TRP A 148 13.91 -5.21 1.84
C TRP A 148 13.06 -5.92 0.77
N LEU A 149 12.34 -5.17 -0.07
CA LEU A 149 11.60 -5.70 -1.22
C LEU A 149 12.54 -6.33 -2.26
N MET A 150 13.62 -5.65 -2.65
CA MET A 150 14.63 -6.19 -3.58
C MET A 150 15.32 -7.46 -3.06
N GLU A 151 15.48 -7.62 -1.74
CA GLU A 151 15.96 -8.85 -1.11
C GLU A 151 14.99 -10.04 -1.22
N ARG A 152 13.71 -9.83 -1.59
CA ARG A 152 12.76 -10.93 -1.81
C ARG A 152 12.98 -11.60 -3.17
N LEU A 153 13.39 -10.84 -4.18
CA LEU A 153 13.53 -11.29 -5.58
C LEU A 153 14.34 -12.59 -5.76
N PRO A 154 15.47 -12.82 -5.06
CA PRO A 154 16.22 -14.07 -5.21
C PRO A 154 15.49 -15.31 -4.68
N GLU A 155 14.57 -15.15 -3.72
CA GLU A 155 13.73 -16.26 -3.23
C GLU A 155 12.48 -16.44 -4.10
N GLU A 156 11.96 -15.35 -4.67
CA GLU A 156 10.89 -15.37 -5.67
C GLU A 156 11.29 -16.13 -6.93
N ILE A 157 12.50 -15.87 -7.46
CA ILE A 157 13.08 -16.60 -8.60
C ILE A 157 13.20 -18.11 -8.27
N LYS A 158 13.69 -18.49 -7.09
CA LYS A 158 13.74 -19.91 -6.66
C LYS A 158 12.36 -20.56 -6.59
N ILE A 159 11.34 -19.84 -6.14
CA ILE A 159 9.96 -20.33 -6.12
C ILE A 159 9.48 -20.58 -7.56
N VAL A 160 9.67 -19.60 -8.45
CA VAL A 160 9.36 -19.73 -9.88
C VAL A 160 10.09 -20.88 -10.55
N GLU A 161 11.36 -21.13 -10.19
CA GLU A 161 12.10 -22.29 -10.71
C GLU A 161 11.54 -23.62 -10.22
N SER A 162 11.08 -23.69 -8.97
CA SER A 162 10.47 -24.91 -8.41
C SER A 162 9.11 -25.26 -9.03
N LEU A 163 8.43 -24.31 -9.70
CA LEU A 163 7.18 -24.52 -10.43
C LEU A 163 7.44 -25.18 -11.80
N GLY A 164 7.85 -26.45 -11.79
CA GLY A 164 8.04 -27.29 -12.98
C GLY A 164 6.74 -27.70 -13.68
N GLU A 165 6.69 -28.89 -14.28
CA GLU A 165 5.46 -29.43 -14.88
C GLU A 165 4.30 -29.51 -13.87
N PRO A 166 3.06 -29.15 -14.26
CA PRO A 166 2.60 -28.74 -15.60
C PRO A 166 2.70 -27.23 -15.89
N PHE A 167 3.35 -26.47 -15.01
CA PHE A 167 3.36 -25.00 -15.01
C PHE A 167 4.44 -24.42 -15.93
N ASN A 168 5.73 -24.55 -15.56
CA ASN A 168 6.84 -24.11 -16.40
C ASN A 168 7.63 -25.32 -16.90
N PHE A 169 7.46 -25.66 -18.18
CA PHE A 169 8.10 -26.85 -18.78
C PHE A 169 8.69 -26.57 -20.16
N LEU A 170 9.79 -27.27 -20.46
CA LEU A 170 10.57 -27.13 -21.68
C LEU A 170 10.61 -28.44 -22.47
N ARG A 171 10.13 -28.41 -23.71
CA ARG A 171 10.35 -29.48 -24.70
C ARG A 171 11.41 -29.04 -25.71
N LEU A 172 12.27 -29.97 -26.12
CA LEU A 172 13.34 -29.73 -27.09
C LEU A 172 13.12 -30.64 -28.31
N GLU A 173 12.38 -30.13 -29.30
CA GLU A 173 11.91 -30.89 -30.47
C GLU A 173 12.30 -30.25 -31.81
N GLY A 174 13.16 -29.21 -31.82
CA GLY A 174 13.61 -28.53 -33.04
C GLY A 174 14.88 -27.68 -32.87
N GLU A 175 15.18 -26.83 -33.86
CA GLU A 175 16.33 -25.93 -33.83
C GLU A 175 15.98 -24.47 -33.50
N LEU A 176 14.69 -24.12 -33.52
CA LEU A 176 14.18 -22.79 -33.21
C LEU A 176 13.41 -22.82 -31.89
N GLY A 177 13.56 -21.78 -31.07
CA GLY A 177 12.92 -21.69 -29.77
C GLY A 177 11.65 -20.84 -29.79
N ILE A 178 10.63 -21.25 -29.04
CA ILE A 178 9.46 -20.44 -28.71
C ILE A 178 9.24 -20.47 -27.19
N ILE A 179 9.08 -19.29 -26.60
CA ILE A 179 8.66 -19.11 -25.20
C ILE A 179 7.24 -18.57 -25.25
N ALA A 180 6.30 -19.22 -24.55
CA ALA A 180 4.88 -18.85 -24.59
C ALA A 180 4.26 -18.85 -23.19
N CYS A 181 3.66 -17.73 -22.77
CA CYS A 181 3.08 -17.60 -21.44
C CYS A 181 1.55 -17.73 -21.40
N GLY A 182 1.01 -18.33 -20.33
CA GLY A 182 -0.42 -18.37 -20.04
C GLY A 182 -1.27 -18.96 -21.17
N ILE A 183 -2.15 -18.14 -21.75
CA ILE A 183 -3.00 -18.55 -22.88
C ILE A 183 -2.22 -18.71 -24.21
N ALA A 184 -1.14 -17.95 -24.39
CA ALA A 184 -0.36 -17.91 -25.63
C ALA A 184 0.20 -19.28 -26.03
N HIS A 185 0.52 -20.13 -25.03
CA HIS A 185 0.96 -21.50 -25.26
C HIS A 185 -0.06 -22.34 -26.07
N GLY A 186 -1.37 -22.11 -25.86
CA GLY A 186 -2.42 -22.78 -26.64
C GLY A 186 -2.33 -22.41 -28.12
N TYR A 187 -2.34 -21.11 -28.43
CA TYR A 187 -2.21 -20.61 -29.80
C TYR A 187 -0.90 -21.04 -30.47
N VAL A 188 0.22 -21.09 -29.73
CA VAL A 188 1.52 -21.55 -30.26
C VAL A 188 1.48 -23.02 -30.66
N VAL A 189 0.93 -23.90 -29.81
CA VAL A 189 0.79 -25.33 -30.13
C VAL A 189 -0.12 -25.54 -31.34
N GLU A 190 -1.25 -24.83 -31.38
CA GLU A 190 -2.21 -24.92 -32.49
C GLU A 190 -1.62 -24.39 -33.82
N ALA A 191 -0.89 -23.28 -33.76
CA ALA A 191 -0.22 -22.68 -34.92
C ALA A 191 0.94 -23.54 -35.44
N LEU A 192 1.79 -24.11 -34.56
CA LEU A 192 2.83 -25.08 -34.94
C LEU A 192 2.21 -26.29 -35.67
N ASN A 193 1.12 -26.83 -35.13
CA ASN A 193 0.38 -27.93 -35.76
C ASN A 193 -0.18 -27.54 -37.14
N SER A 194 -0.82 -26.37 -37.24
CA SER A 194 -1.44 -25.88 -38.50
C SER A 194 -0.41 -25.61 -39.63
N LEU A 195 0.83 -25.30 -39.27
CA LEU A 195 1.93 -25.04 -40.19
C LEU A 195 2.82 -26.28 -40.43
N GLY A 196 2.60 -27.38 -39.71
CA GLY A 196 3.42 -28.60 -39.81
C GLY A 196 4.83 -28.48 -39.23
N LEU A 197 5.03 -27.58 -38.25
CA LEU A 197 6.34 -27.18 -37.73
C LEU A 197 6.64 -27.82 -36.36
N ARG A 198 7.94 -27.86 -36.00
CA ARG A 198 8.42 -28.25 -34.65
C ARG A 198 9.42 -27.26 -34.10
N ALA A 199 9.37 -27.04 -32.79
CA ALA A 199 10.18 -26.05 -32.08
C ALA A 199 10.66 -26.61 -30.73
N ASN A 200 11.69 -25.97 -30.17
CA ASN A 200 11.94 -26.01 -28.73
C ASN A 200 10.88 -25.11 -28.07
N LEU A 201 10.02 -25.65 -27.21
CA LEU A 201 8.87 -24.94 -26.65
C LEU A 201 8.94 -24.86 -25.13
N LEU A 202 8.90 -23.64 -24.58
CA LEU A 202 8.81 -23.37 -23.15
C LEU A 202 7.42 -22.79 -22.81
N LYS A 203 6.59 -23.52 -22.07
CA LYS A 203 5.39 -22.98 -21.40
C LYS A 203 5.84 -22.18 -20.17
N LEU A 204 5.23 -21.01 -19.95
CA LEU A 204 5.35 -20.24 -18.72
C LEU A 204 3.97 -19.93 -18.11
N ASN A 205 3.69 -20.38 -16.88
CA ASN A 205 2.60 -19.85 -16.05
C ASN A 205 3.07 -18.70 -15.13
N THR A 206 4.38 -18.45 -15.09
CA THR A 206 5.03 -17.35 -14.35
C THR A 206 5.66 -16.36 -15.35
N PRO A 207 4.92 -15.34 -15.81
CA PRO A 207 5.47 -14.32 -16.71
C PRO A 207 6.38 -13.31 -15.99
N TYR A 208 6.23 -13.14 -14.68
CA TYR A 208 7.14 -12.33 -13.86
C TYR A 208 7.30 -12.93 -12.44
N PRO A 209 8.54 -13.15 -11.95
CA PRO A 209 9.76 -13.27 -12.76
C PRO A 209 9.72 -14.53 -13.67
N ILE A 210 10.62 -14.60 -14.65
CA ILE A 210 10.83 -15.80 -15.47
C ILE A 210 11.72 -16.86 -14.78
N PRO A 211 11.56 -18.16 -15.09
CA PRO A 211 12.51 -19.20 -14.70
C PRO A 211 13.77 -19.15 -15.58
N GLU A 212 14.78 -18.42 -15.10
CA GLU A 212 16.05 -18.20 -15.81
C GLU A 212 16.73 -19.50 -16.28
N GLU A 213 16.79 -20.57 -15.49
CA GLU A 213 17.42 -21.85 -15.88
C GLU A 213 16.75 -22.47 -17.11
N LYS A 214 15.41 -22.50 -17.12
CA LYS A 214 14.62 -23.08 -18.23
C LYS A 214 14.72 -22.22 -19.48
N VAL A 215 14.72 -20.90 -19.31
CA VAL A 215 14.93 -19.93 -20.40
C VAL A 215 16.35 -20.06 -20.97
N LEU A 216 17.39 -20.13 -20.13
CA LEU A 216 18.78 -20.30 -20.56
C LEU A 216 19.00 -21.62 -21.31
N LYS A 217 18.35 -22.71 -20.87
CA LYS A 217 18.40 -23.99 -21.58
C LYS A 217 17.77 -23.88 -22.97
N LEU A 218 16.63 -23.20 -23.12
CA LEU A 218 16.04 -22.95 -24.45
C LEU A 218 16.91 -22.02 -25.31
N LEU A 219 17.43 -20.93 -24.76
CA LEU A 219 18.30 -19.97 -25.45
C LEU A 219 19.58 -20.64 -25.98
N ARG A 220 20.22 -21.50 -25.17
CA ARG A 220 21.45 -22.24 -25.54
C ARG A 220 21.19 -23.37 -26.55
N SER A 221 19.96 -23.88 -26.65
CA SER A 221 19.58 -24.95 -27.60
C SER A 221 18.93 -24.46 -28.89
N SER A 222 18.83 -23.14 -29.13
CA SER A 222 18.04 -22.59 -30.25
C SER A 222 18.83 -21.57 -31.09
N LYS A 223 18.71 -21.64 -32.42
CA LYS A 223 19.40 -20.72 -33.37
C LYS A 223 18.84 -19.29 -33.35
N LYS A 224 17.54 -19.17 -33.09
CA LYS A 224 16.79 -17.93 -32.80
C LYS A 224 15.61 -18.29 -31.89
N VAL A 225 15.06 -17.29 -31.19
CA VAL A 225 13.95 -17.48 -30.23
C VAL A 225 12.83 -16.48 -30.48
N LEU A 226 11.58 -16.93 -30.42
CA LEU A 226 10.37 -16.09 -30.44
C LEU A 226 9.73 -16.10 -29.05
N VAL A 227 9.37 -14.94 -28.53
CA VAL A 227 8.54 -14.81 -27.32
C VAL A 227 7.11 -14.48 -27.74
N VAL A 228 6.14 -15.22 -27.22
CA VAL A 228 4.71 -15.08 -27.49
C VAL A 228 3.98 -14.82 -26.18
N GLU A 229 3.53 -13.59 -26.01
CA GLU A 229 2.85 -13.11 -24.82
C GLU A 229 1.79 -12.06 -25.18
N GLU A 230 0.87 -11.82 -24.26
CA GLU A 230 -0.27 -10.90 -24.45
C GLU A 230 0.18 -9.41 -24.41
N ASN A 231 -0.70 -8.49 -24.81
CA ASN A 231 -0.68 -7.03 -24.57
C ASN A 231 0.65 -6.25 -24.72
N GLU A 232 1.65 -6.38 -23.84
CA GLU A 232 2.99 -5.75 -23.92
C GLU A 232 4.12 -6.67 -23.34
N PRO A 233 5.41 -6.38 -23.61
CA PRO A 233 6.50 -7.38 -23.69
C PRO A 233 7.21 -7.75 -22.37
N VAL A 234 6.47 -8.14 -21.32
CA VAL A 234 7.02 -8.47 -19.97
C VAL A 234 8.08 -9.57 -20.02
N VAL A 235 7.76 -10.70 -20.67
CA VAL A 235 8.64 -11.88 -20.76
C VAL A 235 9.80 -11.58 -21.71
N GLU A 236 9.56 -10.95 -22.86
CA GLU A 236 10.59 -10.67 -23.85
C GLU A 236 11.69 -9.75 -23.29
N LEU A 237 11.33 -8.73 -22.51
CA LEU A 237 12.31 -7.83 -21.89
C LEU A 237 13.22 -8.59 -20.90
N GLN A 238 12.66 -9.48 -20.07
CA GLN A 238 13.44 -10.32 -19.16
C GLN A 238 14.32 -11.33 -19.91
N VAL A 239 13.80 -11.99 -20.96
CA VAL A 239 14.56 -12.94 -21.80
C VAL A 239 15.73 -12.24 -22.50
N ARG A 240 15.58 -10.95 -22.89
CA ARG A 240 16.64 -10.13 -23.49
C ARG A 240 17.72 -9.73 -22.49
N ASP A 241 17.32 -9.24 -21.31
CA ASP A 241 18.25 -8.95 -20.21
C ASP A 241 19.09 -10.18 -19.87
N LEU A 242 18.44 -11.31 -19.64
CA LEU A 242 19.07 -12.58 -19.31
C LEU A 242 20.03 -13.08 -20.40
N ALA A 243 19.63 -13.02 -21.68
CA ALA A 243 20.51 -13.40 -22.78
C ALA A 243 21.74 -12.48 -22.90
N GLN A 244 21.59 -11.16 -22.65
CA GLN A 244 22.69 -10.22 -22.65
C GLN A 244 23.64 -10.44 -21.45
N ARG A 245 23.10 -10.62 -20.25
CA ARG A 245 23.86 -10.94 -19.01
C ARG A 245 24.73 -12.18 -19.17
N GLU A 246 24.17 -13.24 -19.75
CA GLU A 246 24.84 -14.54 -19.91
C GLU A 246 25.65 -14.66 -21.22
N GLY A 247 25.82 -13.56 -21.97
CA GLY A 247 26.61 -13.51 -23.20
C GLY A 247 26.05 -14.33 -24.37
N ILE A 248 24.78 -14.74 -24.32
CA ILE A 248 24.17 -15.62 -25.32
C ILE A 248 23.74 -14.78 -26.53
N ASN A 249 24.57 -14.78 -27.57
CA ASN A 249 24.30 -14.13 -28.85
C ASN A 249 23.26 -14.90 -29.69
N VAL A 250 22.03 -15.01 -29.19
CA VAL A 250 20.89 -15.60 -29.89
C VAL A 250 19.90 -14.51 -30.30
N LYS A 251 19.40 -14.56 -31.54
CA LYS A 251 18.46 -13.54 -32.02
C LYS A 251 17.07 -13.80 -31.45
N ILE A 252 16.69 -12.98 -30.47
CA ILE A 252 15.34 -12.97 -29.88
C ILE A 252 14.42 -12.07 -30.71
N TYR A 253 13.20 -12.55 -30.94
CA TYR A 253 12.04 -11.93 -31.60
C TYR A 253 10.85 -11.93 -30.62
N GLY A 254 9.84 -11.08 -30.84
CA GLY A 254 8.67 -11.01 -29.97
C GLY A 254 7.68 -9.92 -30.37
N ARG A 255 7.35 -9.03 -29.43
CA ARG A 255 6.46 -7.86 -29.58
C ARG A 255 7.20 -6.51 -29.45
N HIS A 256 8.43 -6.49 -28.89
CA HIS A 256 9.22 -5.28 -28.67
C HIS A 256 10.27 -5.01 -29.76
N LYS A 257 11.20 -5.95 -29.99
CA LYS A 257 12.34 -5.75 -30.91
C LYS A 257 12.55 -6.97 -31.80
N ASN A 258 12.92 -6.78 -33.06
CA ASN A 258 12.71 -7.81 -34.09
C ASN A 258 11.26 -8.35 -33.97
N SER A 259 10.28 -7.44 -33.96
CA SER A 259 8.89 -7.83 -33.68
C SER A 259 8.39 -8.79 -34.75
N LEU A 260 7.54 -9.74 -34.36
CA LEU A 260 6.79 -10.62 -35.27
C LEU A 260 5.31 -10.73 -34.88
N ILE A 261 4.92 -10.10 -33.77
CA ILE A 261 3.56 -10.02 -33.23
C ILE A 261 3.29 -8.54 -32.94
N GLU A 262 2.09 -8.04 -33.23
CA GLU A 262 1.76 -6.63 -32.97
C GLU A 262 1.85 -6.29 -31.47
N PRO A 263 2.36 -5.11 -31.08
CA PRO A 263 2.47 -4.70 -29.67
C PRO A 263 1.16 -4.23 -29.03
N TYR A 264 0.00 -4.55 -29.61
CA TYR A 264 -1.35 -4.17 -29.15
C TYR A 264 -2.40 -5.20 -29.60
N GLY A 265 -3.50 -5.32 -28.84
CA GLY A 265 -4.63 -6.22 -29.12
C GLY A 265 -4.42 -7.71 -28.71
N GLU A 266 -5.54 -8.44 -28.58
CA GLU A 266 -5.63 -9.86 -28.17
C GLU A 266 -4.78 -10.78 -29.09
N LEU A 267 -3.99 -11.69 -28.50
CA LEU A 267 -3.43 -12.83 -29.21
C LEU A 267 -4.54 -13.71 -29.78
N THR A 268 -4.44 -14.00 -31.07
CA THR A 268 -5.37 -14.87 -31.79
C THR A 268 -4.58 -15.98 -32.46
N HIS A 269 -5.24 -17.10 -32.79
CA HIS A 269 -4.63 -18.16 -33.59
C HIS A 269 -3.94 -17.58 -34.84
N GLU A 270 -4.61 -16.68 -35.58
CA GLU A 270 -4.10 -16.16 -36.85
C GLU A 270 -2.93 -15.18 -36.69
N ASN A 271 -2.89 -14.33 -35.64
CA ASN A 271 -1.72 -13.47 -35.42
C ASN A 271 -0.50 -14.26 -34.89
N VAL A 272 -0.71 -15.28 -34.06
CA VAL A 272 0.36 -16.22 -33.63
C VAL A 272 0.83 -17.09 -34.81
N ARG A 273 -0.07 -17.56 -35.68
CA ARG A 273 0.28 -18.29 -36.91
C ARG A 273 1.09 -17.42 -37.87
N ARG A 274 0.73 -16.14 -38.05
CA ARG A 274 1.52 -15.17 -38.83
C ARG A 274 2.90 -14.94 -38.22
N ALA A 275 3.00 -14.78 -36.91
CA ALA A 275 4.28 -14.66 -36.21
C ALA A 275 5.18 -15.89 -36.38
N ILE A 276 4.64 -17.10 -36.18
CA ILE A 276 5.41 -18.35 -36.24
C ILE A 276 5.89 -18.65 -37.65
N ALA A 277 5.07 -18.49 -38.70
CA ALA A 277 5.56 -18.76 -40.04
C ALA A 277 6.56 -17.69 -40.53
N ARG A 278 6.40 -16.40 -40.17
CA ARG A 278 7.48 -15.40 -40.34
C ARG A 278 8.77 -15.81 -39.60
N PHE A 279 8.65 -16.29 -38.36
CA PHE A 279 9.78 -16.77 -37.55
C PHE A 279 10.48 -18.00 -38.15
N PHE A 280 9.73 -18.91 -38.78
CA PHE A 280 10.25 -20.09 -39.50
C PHE A 280 10.59 -19.82 -40.97
N GLU A 281 10.51 -18.57 -41.44
CA GLU A 281 10.80 -18.16 -42.83
C GLU A 281 9.88 -18.82 -43.89
N VAL A 282 8.67 -19.23 -43.46
CA VAL A 282 7.59 -19.73 -44.31
C VAL A 282 6.72 -18.56 -44.79
N LYS A 283 6.48 -18.47 -46.10
CA LYS A 283 5.73 -17.34 -46.68
C LYS A 283 4.24 -17.35 -46.30
N ILE A 284 3.81 -16.26 -45.66
CA ILE A 284 2.44 -15.78 -45.54
C ILE A 284 2.48 -14.25 -45.47
N GLU A 285 1.43 -13.58 -45.92
CA GLU A 285 1.44 -12.14 -46.18
C GLU A 285 0.92 -11.34 -44.96
N GLU A 286 1.70 -10.35 -44.51
CA GLU A 286 1.31 -8.93 -44.34
C GLU A 286 2.39 -8.10 -43.59
N ASN A 287 2.21 -6.77 -43.56
CA ASN A 287 3.24 -5.74 -43.36
C ASN A 287 3.32 -5.17 -41.92
N GLU A 288 4.35 -4.35 -41.62
CA GLU A 288 4.72 -3.83 -40.27
C GLU A 288 5.27 -2.39 -40.32
N VAL A 289 5.24 -1.60 -39.21
CA VAL A 289 6.36 -0.72 -38.72
C VAL A 289 6.17 -0.18 -37.26
N PRO A 290 7.24 0.04 -36.43
CA PRO A 290 7.22 0.51 -35.01
C PRO A 290 7.82 1.94 -34.79
N GLY A 291 8.05 2.56 -33.60
CA GLY A 291 7.83 2.26 -32.16
C GLY A 291 8.83 3.01 -31.21
N ALA A 292 8.77 2.79 -29.87
CA ALA A 292 9.76 3.21 -28.80
C ALA A 292 9.73 4.71 -28.31
N VAL A 293 10.26 5.20 -27.14
CA VAL A 293 10.85 4.67 -25.86
C VAL A 293 10.91 5.75 -24.70
N LEU A 294 11.46 5.42 -23.50
CA LEU A 294 11.54 6.05 -22.13
C LEU A 294 12.31 7.42 -21.96
N ASP A 295 12.52 8.12 -20.79
CA ASP A 295 13.15 7.78 -19.45
C ASP A 295 12.96 8.82 -18.25
N ASP A 296 13.47 8.48 -17.03
CA ASP A 296 13.33 9.14 -15.66
C ASP A 296 14.43 10.23 -15.27
N LEU A 297 14.81 10.69 -14.03
CA LEU A 297 14.71 10.29 -12.59
C LEU A 297 15.15 11.42 -11.57
N VAL A 298 14.54 11.63 -10.37
CA VAL A 298 15.00 12.55 -9.25
C VAL A 298 14.68 12.02 -7.81
N VAL A 299 15.29 12.54 -6.70
CA VAL A 299 15.24 12.02 -5.28
C VAL A 299 15.06 13.12 -4.16
N PRO A 300 14.39 12.89 -2.98
CA PRO A 300 13.96 13.94 -2.00
C PRO A 300 14.51 13.90 -0.51
N ARG A 301 13.88 14.65 0.44
CA ARG A 301 14.23 14.84 1.91
C ARG A 301 13.01 14.70 2.89
N SER A 302 13.16 14.91 4.23
CA SER A 302 12.15 14.65 5.32
C SER A 302 11.76 15.87 6.23
N SER A 303 10.76 15.73 7.13
CA SER A 303 9.93 16.81 7.76
C SER A 303 9.49 16.59 9.25
N MET A 304 8.88 17.62 9.93
CA MET A 304 8.31 17.57 11.31
C MET A 304 7.06 18.45 11.54
N LEU A 305 6.37 18.33 12.70
CA LEU A 305 5.13 19.08 13.04
C LEU A 305 5.38 20.51 13.56
N CYS A 306 4.41 21.41 13.36
CA CYS A 306 4.48 22.81 13.76
C CYS A 306 4.16 23.05 15.25
N ALA A 307 4.71 24.13 15.82
CA ALA A 307 4.38 24.57 17.18
C ALA A 307 2.87 24.83 17.36
N GLY A 308 2.30 24.29 18.43
CA GLY A 308 0.87 24.41 18.76
C GLY A 308 -0.10 23.78 17.75
N CYS A 309 0.38 23.00 16.78
CA CYS A 309 -0.44 22.29 15.82
C CYS A 309 -1.54 21.46 16.53
N PRO A 310 -2.83 21.57 16.12
CA PRO A 310 -3.94 20.88 16.78
C PRO A 310 -3.77 19.35 16.79
N HIS A 311 -3.08 18.77 15.81
CA HIS A 311 -2.82 17.34 15.76
C HIS A 311 -1.98 16.82 16.96
N LEU A 312 -1.12 17.66 17.56
CA LEU A 312 -0.38 17.31 18.78
C LEU A 312 -1.33 17.01 19.96
N GLY A 313 -2.38 17.81 20.09
CA GLY A 313 -3.39 17.65 21.15
C GLY A 313 -4.29 16.44 20.94
N ALA A 314 -4.74 16.23 19.69
CA ALA A 314 -5.48 15.03 19.30
C ALA A 314 -4.66 13.74 19.55
N TYR A 315 -3.38 13.73 19.17
CA TYR A 315 -2.50 12.59 19.42
C TYR A 315 -2.22 12.36 20.90
N TRP A 316 -2.05 13.41 21.70
CA TRP A 316 -1.89 13.24 23.14
C TRP A 316 -3.14 12.66 23.80
N ALA A 317 -4.32 13.17 23.46
CA ALA A 317 -5.59 12.66 23.94
C ALA A 317 -5.78 11.17 23.61
N LEU A 318 -5.50 10.78 22.35
CA LEU A 318 -5.54 9.39 21.90
C LEU A 318 -4.53 8.52 22.66
N ARG A 319 -3.29 8.97 22.83
CA ARG A 319 -2.24 8.28 23.61
C ARG A 319 -2.70 7.99 25.04
N MET A 320 -3.34 8.95 25.71
CA MET A 320 -3.84 8.77 27.08
C MET A 320 -5.04 7.80 27.16
N ALA A 321 -5.98 7.89 26.21
CA ALA A 321 -7.14 6.99 26.13
C ALA A 321 -6.73 5.53 25.91
N LEU A 322 -5.86 5.28 24.92
CA LEU A 322 -5.32 3.94 24.62
C LEU A 322 -4.48 3.37 25.79
N ALA A 323 -3.75 4.23 26.51
CA ALA A 323 -2.99 3.81 27.69
C ALA A 323 -3.92 3.31 28.82
N ARG A 324 -4.99 4.04 29.14
CA ARG A 324 -5.96 3.67 30.20
C ARG A 324 -6.66 2.34 29.94
N LYS A 325 -7.05 2.07 28.70
CA LYS A 325 -7.80 0.84 28.34
C LYS A 325 -6.95 -0.44 28.39
N GLY A 326 -5.64 -0.36 28.64
CA GLY A 326 -4.76 -1.51 28.95
C GLY A 326 -4.40 -2.45 27.79
N ARG A 327 -5.25 -2.51 26.75
CA ARG A 327 -5.18 -3.39 25.56
C ARG A 327 -4.01 -3.12 24.60
N ILE A 328 -3.95 -3.89 23.50
CA ILE A 328 -3.01 -3.74 22.38
C ILE A 328 -3.75 -3.07 21.20
N PRO A 329 -3.68 -1.74 21.06
CA PRO A 329 -4.35 -1.05 19.96
C PRO A 329 -3.65 -1.27 18.61
N ILE A 330 -4.34 -0.91 17.53
CA ILE A 330 -3.73 -0.63 16.22
C ILE A 330 -4.17 0.76 15.80
N VAL A 331 -3.23 1.66 15.53
CA VAL A 331 -3.50 3.01 15.03
C VAL A 331 -3.08 3.10 13.56
N ASN A 332 -4.06 3.01 12.67
CA ASN A 332 -3.87 3.14 11.23
C ASN A 332 -3.82 4.62 10.85
N GLY A 333 -2.66 5.02 10.36
CA GLY A 333 -2.37 6.35 9.82
C GLY A 333 -2.69 6.47 8.34
N ASP A 334 -2.51 7.70 7.86
CA ASP A 334 -2.91 8.16 6.54
C ASP A 334 -2.06 9.39 6.16
N ILE A 335 -2.19 9.95 4.96
CA ILE A 335 -1.27 10.93 4.38
C ILE A 335 -1.71 12.38 4.64
N GLY A 336 -0.77 13.22 5.11
CA GLY A 336 -1.01 14.61 5.51
C GLY A 336 -0.18 15.03 6.72
N CYS A 337 -0.39 16.23 7.28
CA CYS A 337 0.44 16.75 8.39
C CYS A 337 0.55 15.79 9.59
N TYR A 338 -0.51 15.04 9.86
CA TYR A 338 -0.58 14.08 10.95
C TYR A 338 0.23 12.79 10.70
N GLU A 339 0.56 12.44 9.45
CA GLU A 339 1.37 11.25 9.09
C GLU A 339 2.74 11.21 9.83
N GLN A 340 3.23 12.40 10.20
CA GLN A 340 4.45 12.62 10.98
C GLN A 340 4.37 11.96 12.37
N GLY A 341 3.15 11.70 12.87
CA GLY A 341 2.85 10.82 14.00
C GLY A 341 3.35 9.38 13.82
N GLY A 342 3.87 9.02 12.65
CA GLY A 342 4.51 7.75 12.33
C GLY A 342 6.01 7.82 12.05
N TYR A 343 6.64 9.01 12.06
CA TYR A 343 8.06 9.15 11.70
C TYR A 343 9.02 8.64 12.79
N GLY A 344 8.51 8.28 13.97
CA GLY A 344 9.28 7.76 15.09
C GLY A 344 10.16 8.81 15.76
N ILE A 345 11.07 8.36 16.61
CA ILE A 345 12.08 9.19 17.28
C ILE A 345 13.45 8.80 16.70
N TYR A 346 14.03 9.64 15.83
CA TYR A 346 15.31 9.32 15.15
C TYR A 346 16.48 8.99 16.10
N ALA A 347 16.46 9.51 17.34
CA ALA A 347 17.46 9.22 18.37
C ALA A 347 17.29 7.84 19.06
N LYS A 348 16.22 7.09 18.75
CA LYS A 348 15.84 5.84 19.41
C LYS A 348 15.95 4.68 18.41
N LYS A 349 17.00 3.86 18.52
CA LYS A 349 17.10 2.61 17.77
C LYS A 349 16.03 1.64 18.27
N VAL A 350 15.29 1.01 17.35
CA VAL A 350 14.33 -0.05 17.65
C VAL A 350 14.71 -1.28 16.84
N GLU A 351 14.86 -2.42 17.52
CA GLU A 351 15.18 -3.69 16.86
C GLU A 351 13.93 -4.38 16.29
N PRO A 352 14.07 -5.22 15.24
CA PRO A 352 12.97 -6.04 14.75
C PRO A 352 12.48 -7.06 15.79
N SER A 353 11.20 -7.42 15.69
CA SER A 353 10.52 -8.35 16.58
C SER A 353 10.05 -9.58 15.80
N PHE A 354 10.29 -10.77 16.35
CA PHE A 354 9.91 -12.06 15.73
C PHE A 354 8.71 -12.70 16.45
N SER A 355 7.88 -11.87 17.11
CA SER A 355 6.71 -12.30 17.88
C SER A 355 5.58 -12.77 16.96
N THR A 356 5.18 -14.04 17.07
CA THR A 356 3.90 -14.52 16.52
C THR A 356 2.71 -14.10 17.38
N GLU A 357 2.96 -13.64 18.61
CA GLU A 357 1.99 -13.04 19.53
C GLU A 357 1.77 -11.55 19.27
N SER A 358 0.56 -11.06 19.57
CA SER A 358 0.29 -9.62 19.57
C SER A 358 1.12 -8.94 20.64
N LYS A 359 1.80 -7.85 20.30
CA LYS A 359 2.83 -7.26 21.16
C LYS A 359 2.58 -5.77 21.41
N LYS A 360 2.39 -5.43 22.68
CA LYS A 360 2.21 -4.05 23.12
C LYS A 360 3.54 -3.30 23.15
N TYR A 361 3.56 -2.11 22.58
CA TYR A 361 4.68 -1.17 22.66
C TYR A 361 4.25 0.09 23.42
N ARG A 362 5.20 0.72 24.12
CA ARG A 362 4.97 2.03 24.75
C ARG A 362 5.14 3.11 23.70
N ILE A 363 4.10 3.90 23.48
CA ILE A 363 4.16 5.16 22.75
C ILE A 363 4.81 6.19 23.70
N GLU A 364 6.04 6.62 23.42
CA GLU A 364 6.79 7.58 24.24
C GLU A 364 6.63 9.01 23.75
N SER A 365 6.42 9.21 22.45
CA SER A 365 6.03 10.50 21.88
C SER A 365 4.88 10.37 20.88
N VAL A 366 4.19 11.48 20.60
CA VAL A 366 3.17 11.59 19.54
C VAL A 366 3.71 11.21 18.16
N TYR A 367 5.02 11.32 17.92
CA TYR A 367 5.69 10.89 16.68
C TYR A 367 5.82 9.36 16.53
N GLU A 368 5.49 8.59 17.57
CA GLU A 368 5.44 7.11 17.54
C GLU A 368 4.00 6.56 17.49
N MET A 369 3.00 7.41 17.30
CA MET A 369 1.59 7.02 17.40
C MET A 369 1.16 6.02 16.32
N LEU A 370 1.58 6.22 15.05
CA LEU A 370 1.03 5.48 13.91
C LEU A 370 1.71 4.11 13.73
N ASP A 371 0.92 3.05 13.87
CA ASP A 371 1.34 1.66 13.71
C ASP A 371 1.41 1.25 12.23
N THR A 372 0.46 1.74 11.43
CA THR A 372 0.45 1.61 9.96
C THR A 372 0.38 2.98 9.29
N ASN A 373 0.88 3.10 8.07
CA ASN A 373 0.70 4.25 7.19
C ASN A 373 1.14 3.85 5.76
N TYR A 374 0.26 4.04 4.78
CA TYR A 374 0.47 3.63 3.40
C TYR A 374 0.09 4.73 2.40
N ILE A 375 -1.19 5.13 2.32
CA ILE A 375 -1.69 6.03 1.27
C ILE A 375 -2.82 6.94 1.77
N MET A 376 -3.20 7.93 0.96
CA MET A 376 -4.27 8.87 1.31
C MET A 376 -5.65 8.19 1.20
N GLY A 377 -6.40 8.12 2.31
CA GLY A 377 -7.63 7.32 2.46
C GLY A 377 -7.40 5.83 2.72
N GLY A 378 -6.16 5.40 2.97
CA GLY A 378 -5.83 4.03 3.32
C GLY A 378 -6.18 3.66 4.77
N GLY A 379 -6.02 4.60 5.71
CA GLY A 379 -6.03 4.34 7.14
C GLY A 379 -7.33 3.72 7.65
N TYR A 380 -8.48 4.29 7.27
CA TYR A 380 -9.78 3.78 7.72
C TYR A 380 -10.20 2.47 7.02
N GLY A 381 -9.72 2.23 5.79
CA GLY A 381 -9.95 0.97 5.08
C GLY A 381 -9.14 -0.20 5.67
N LEU A 382 -7.92 0.06 6.12
CA LEU A 382 -7.07 -0.91 6.83
C LEU A 382 -7.75 -1.39 8.12
N ALA A 383 -8.18 -0.45 8.96
CA ALA A 383 -8.86 -0.71 10.23
C ALA A 383 -10.06 -1.68 10.08
N GLN A 384 -10.88 -1.50 9.05
CA GLN A 384 -12.02 -2.39 8.76
C GLN A 384 -11.55 -3.81 8.44
N GLY A 385 -10.51 -3.96 7.61
CA GLY A 385 -9.92 -5.26 7.27
C GLY A 385 -9.38 -6.01 8.49
N GLU A 386 -8.75 -5.30 9.44
CA GLU A 386 -8.25 -5.85 10.70
C GLU A 386 -9.40 -6.33 11.61
N PHE A 387 -10.47 -5.54 11.67
CA PHE A 387 -11.68 -5.91 12.42
C PHE A 387 -12.35 -7.17 11.84
N HIS A 388 -12.53 -7.23 10.52
CA HIS A 388 -13.19 -8.36 9.85
C HIS A 388 -12.33 -9.63 9.80
N ALA A 389 -11.00 -9.51 9.82
CA ALA A 389 -10.09 -10.63 10.03
C ALA A 389 -10.22 -11.28 11.42
N GLY A 390 -10.79 -10.56 12.40
CA GLY A 390 -11.01 -11.05 13.75
C GLY A 390 -10.00 -10.55 14.79
N TYR A 391 -9.29 -9.45 14.55
CA TYR A 391 -8.41 -8.87 15.57
C TYR A 391 -9.22 -8.33 16.75
N ARG A 392 -8.92 -8.78 17.98
CA ARG A 392 -9.67 -8.41 19.20
C ARG A 392 -8.79 -8.01 20.39
N ASP A 393 -7.47 -7.97 20.25
CA ASP A 393 -6.55 -7.73 21.38
C ASP A 393 -6.59 -6.27 21.86
N GLY A 394 -7.12 -5.36 21.04
CA GLY A 394 -7.43 -3.98 21.44
C GLY A 394 -8.21 -3.19 20.41
N THR A 395 -8.35 -1.90 20.67
CA THR A 395 -9.08 -0.95 19.84
C THR A 395 -8.35 -0.71 18.53
N ILE A 396 -9.08 -0.82 17.43
CA ILE A 396 -8.61 -0.49 16.09
C ILE A 396 -9.07 0.92 15.76
N VAL A 397 -8.12 1.77 15.40
CA VAL A 397 -8.32 3.18 15.05
C VAL A 397 -7.89 3.39 13.61
N GLY A 398 -8.67 4.14 12.83
CA GLY A 398 -8.22 4.81 11.60
C GLY A 398 -8.23 6.32 11.82
N LEU A 399 -7.33 7.04 11.15
CA LEU A 399 -7.12 8.48 11.38
C LEU A 399 -6.81 9.18 10.06
N ALA A 400 -7.53 10.26 9.75
CA ALA A 400 -7.36 11.05 8.54
C ALA A 400 -7.62 12.56 8.80
N GLY A 401 -7.14 13.43 7.91
CA GLY A 401 -7.43 14.87 7.96
C GLY A 401 -8.72 15.24 7.21
N ASP A 402 -9.17 16.48 7.35
CA ASP A 402 -10.37 16.96 6.67
C ASP A 402 -10.28 16.91 5.15
N SER A 403 -9.13 17.23 4.55
CA SER A 403 -8.91 17.09 3.10
C SER A 403 -9.09 15.65 2.63
N THR A 404 -8.57 14.69 3.39
CA THR A 404 -8.57 13.27 3.07
C THR A 404 -9.93 12.62 3.27
N PHE A 405 -10.64 13.03 4.33
CA PHE A 405 -12.01 12.63 4.63
C PHE A 405 -12.92 12.81 3.40
N PHE A 406 -12.81 13.97 2.73
CA PHE A 406 -13.57 14.27 1.52
C PHE A 406 -12.98 13.71 0.22
N HIS A 407 -11.66 13.49 0.16
CA HIS A 407 -11.00 12.98 -1.04
C HIS A 407 -11.20 11.47 -1.24
N ALA A 408 -11.03 10.67 -0.19
CA ALA A 408 -10.92 9.21 -0.31
C ALA A 408 -11.65 8.39 0.76
N ASP A 409 -11.96 8.95 1.95
CA ASP A 409 -12.65 8.15 2.98
C ASP A 409 -14.17 8.00 2.76
N LEU A 410 -14.84 8.84 1.95
CA LEU A 410 -16.31 8.75 1.80
C LEU A 410 -16.83 7.34 1.40
N PRO A 411 -16.21 6.61 0.44
CA PRO A 411 -16.57 5.21 0.16
C PRO A 411 -16.19 4.27 1.31
N SER A 412 -15.09 4.55 2.01
CA SER A 412 -14.60 3.77 3.16
C SER A 412 -15.56 3.86 4.37
N ILE A 413 -16.17 5.03 4.60
CA ILE A 413 -17.22 5.27 5.60
C ILE A 413 -18.49 4.48 5.25
N ALA A 414 -18.95 4.59 3.99
CA ALA A 414 -20.11 3.83 3.52
C ALA A 414 -19.87 2.31 3.68
N ASN A 415 -18.68 1.81 3.35
CA ASN A 415 -18.31 0.42 3.56
C ASN A 415 -18.31 0.01 5.04
N ALA A 416 -17.81 0.87 5.95
CA ALA A 416 -17.80 0.60 7.39
C ALA A 416 -19.22 0.50 7.97
N VAL A 417 -20.14 1.34 7.52
CA VAL A 417 -21.57 1.33 7.89
C VAL A 417 -22.25 0.07 7.38
N VAL A 418 -22.14 -0.22 6.08
CA VAL A 418 -22.77 -1.41 5.45
C VAL A 418 -22.28 -2.71 6.09
N ASN A 419 -20.97 -2.84 6.35
CA ASN A 419 -20.37 -4.05 6.93
C ASN A 419 -20.35 -4.06 8.48
N ARG A 420 -20.83 -3.00 9.13
CA ARG A 420 -20.88 -2.85 10.61
C ARG A 420 -19.50 -3.00 11.28
N ALA A 421 -18.47 -2.37 10.71
CA ALA A 421 -17.11 -2.47 11.21
C ALA A 421 -16.97 -1.76 12.58
N ASN A 422 -16.61 -2.49 13.64
CA ASN A 422 -16.46 -1.92 14.99
C ASN A 422 -15.09 -1.24 15.16
N VAL A 423 -14.91 -0.10 14.47
CA VAL A 423 -13.67 0.66 14.37
C VAL A 423 -13.88 2.13 14.73
N LEU A 424 -12.90 2.75 15.37
CA LEU A 424 -12.91 4.20 15.66
C LEU A 424 -12.29 4.97 14.49
N PHE A 425 -13.00 5.94 13.94
CA PHE A 425 -12.43 6.95 13.05
C PHE A 425 -12.11 8.21 13.85
N LEU A 426 -10.89 8.74 13.72
CA LEU A 426 -10.49 10.05 14.22
C LEU A 426 -10.20 10.99 13.03
N ALA A 427 -11.16 11.86 12.72
CA ALA A 427 -10.98 12.92 11.73
C ALA A 427 -10.31 14.14 12.38
N LEU A 428 -9.28 14.69 11.72
CA LEU A 428 -8.49 15.81 12.20
C LEU A 428 -8.77 17.06 11.34
N ASP A 429 -9.84 17.78 11.65
CA ASP A 429 -10.22 19.00 10.92
C ASP A 429 -9.38 20.20 11.36
N ASN A 430 -8.37 20.51 10.56
CA ASN A 430 -7.62 21.77 10.66
C ASN A 430 -8.10 22.82 9.64
N SER A 431 -9.12 22.45 8.85
CA SER A 431 -9.76 23.20 7.77
C SER A 431 -8.87 23.63 6.61
N TRP A 432 -7.71 22.98 6.41
CA TRP A 432 -6.74 23.27 5.35
C TRP A 432 -5.95 22.03 4.90
N THR A 433 -5.63 21.96 3.60
CA THR A 433 -4.65 21.01 3.05
C THR A 433 -3.24 21.54 3.34
N ALA A 434 -2.84 21.51 4.61
CA ALA A 434 -1.69 22.27 5.11
C ALA A 434 -0.33 21.76 4.59
N MET A 435 -0.13 20.43 4.52
CA MET A 435 1.17 19.82 4.20
C MET A 435 1.71 20.22 2.81
N THR A 436 0.87 20.17 1.78
CA THR A 436 1.28 20.27 0.37
C THR A 436 1.29 21.70 -0.17
N GLY A 437 1.11 22.71 0.68
CA GLY A 437 1.13 24.13 0.28
C GLY A 437 0.19 25.07 1.04
N HIS A 438 -0.66 24.55 1.94
CA HIS A 438 -1.77 25.30 2.56
C HIS A 438 -2.86 25.68 1.55
N GLN A 439 -3.23 24.74 0.68
CA GLN A 439 -4.38 24.84 -0.21
C GLN A 439 -5.68 24.76 0.60
N PRO A 440 -6.76 25.45 0.17
CA PRO A 440 -8.09 25.26 0.74
C PRO A 440 -8.51 23.78 0.73
N SER A 441 -9.24 23.40 1.76
CA SER A 441 -9.92 22.12 1.96
C SER A 441 -11.43 22.33 1.74
N PRO A 442 -12.25 21.30 1.46
CA PRO A 442 -13.71 21.44 1.40
C PRO A 442 -14.35 22.00 2.68
N THR A 443 -13.64 21.94 3.81
CA THR A 443 -13.97 22.55 5.11
C THR A 443 -13.50 23.99 5.28
N THR A 444 -12.74 24.60 4.35
CA THR A 444 -12.32 26.00 4.45
C THR A 444 -13.47 26.97 4.14
N GLY A 445 -14.24 26.70 3.08
CA GLY A 445 -15.20 27.66 2.53
C GLY A 445 -14.61 28.65 1.52
N GLU A 446 -13.41 28.38 1.02
CA GLU A 446 -12.71 29.12 -0.04
C GLU A 446 -12.34 28.17 -1.19
N ASP A 447 -12.30 28.67 -2.43
CA ASP A 447 -11.82 27.92 -3.60
C ASP A 447 -10.31 28.14 -3.84
N ALA A 448 -9.72 27.33 -4.72
CA ALA A 448 -8.28 27.40 -5.02
C ALA A 448 -7.80 28.73 -5.67
N ARG A 449 -8.70 29.70 -5.91
CA ARG A 449 -8.41 31.05 -6.41
C ARG A 449 -8.60 32.13 -5.33
N GLY A 450 -8.95 31.75 -4.10
CA GLY A 450 -9.32 32.67 -3.01
C GLY A 450 -10.75 33.24 -3.12
N GLY A 451 -11.59 32.66 -3.98
CA GLY A 451 -13.01 32.99 -4.04
C GLY A 451 -13.81 32.29 -2.94
N ARG A 452 -14.93 32.86 -2.51
CA ARG A 452 -15.82 32.19 -1.54
C ARG A 452 -16.45 30.94 -2.16
N ALA A 453 -16.34 29.81 -1.45
CA ALA A 453 -16.91 28.52 -1.83
C ALA A 453 -18.00 28.05 -0.84
N ALA A 454 -18.56 26.86 -1.10
CA ALA A 454 -19.33 26.14 -0.10
C ALA A 454 -18.38 25.58 0.97
N ARG A 455 -18.79 25.61 2.25
CA ARG A 455 -18.09 24.96 3.36
C ARG A 455 -18.83 23.66 3.70
N LEU A 456 -18.19 22.52 3.49
CA LEU A 456 -18.70 21.21 3.89
C LEU A 456 -18.49 20.99 5.40
N ASP A 457 -19.31 20.13 6.00
CA ASP A 457 -19.23 19.76 7.41
C ASP A 457 -19.12 18.24 7.54
N ILE A 458 -18.07 17.77 8.22
CA ILE A 458 -17.71 16.37 8.37
C ILE A 458 -18.78 15.58 9.13
N GLU A 459 -19.40 16.17 10.16
CA GLU A 459 -20.44 15.49 10.95
C GLU A 459 -21.70 15.27 10.12
N LYS A 460 -22.18 16.28 9.41
CA LYS A 460 -23.37 16.17 8.55
C LYS A 460 -23.18 15.10 7.47
N VAL A 461 -22.00 15.03 6.86
CA VAL A 461 -21.70 14.03 5.83
C VAL A 461 -21.54 12.63 6.42
N ALA A 462 -20.84 12.47 7.55
CA ALA A 462 -20.74 11.17 8.24
C ALA A 462 -22.11 10.64 8.69
N ARG A 463 -22.98 11.50 9.24
CA ARG A 463 -24.36 11.13 9.61
C ARG A 463 -25.21 10.79 8.39
N ALA A 464 -25.07 11.51 7.27
CA ALA A 464 -25.75 11.21 6.01
C ALA A 464 -25.30 9.87 5.38
N LEU A 465 -24.04 9.46 5.63
CA LEU A 465 -23.52 8.13 5.26
C LEU A 465 -23.88 7.03 6.27
N GLY A 466 -24.64 7.34 7.33
CA GLY A 466 -25.15 6.37 8.30
C GLY A 466 -24.27 6.12 9.54
N VAL A 467 -23.31 6.98 9.84
CA VAL A 467 -22.55 6.91 11.10
C VAL A 467 -23.39 7.47 12.25
N GLU A 468 -23.87 6.60 13.13
CA GLU A 468 -24.74 6.97 14.26
C GLU A 468 -24.00 7.79 15.33
N TYR A 469 -22.84 7.29 15.79
CA TYR A 469 -22.01 7.99 16.76
C TYR A 469 -21.03 8.93 16.06
N VAL A 470 -21.29 10.23 16.16
CA VAL A 470 -20.35 11.29 15.78
C VAL A 470 -20.21 12.28 16.95
N LYS A 471 -18.97 12.63 17.31
CA LYS A 471 -18.65 13.55 18.42
C LYS A 471 -17.56 14.53 18.00
N LYS A 472 -17.83 15.84 18.05
CA LYS A 472 -16.82 16.90 17.88
C LYS A 472 -16.14 17.22 19.22
N ALA A 473 -14.87 17.61 19.19
CA ALA A 473 -14.11 18.12 20.34
C ALA A 473 -12.98 19.08 19.89
N ASP A 474 -12.61 20.03 20.75
CA ASP A 474 -11.45 20.91 20.55
C ASP A 474 -10.14 20.19 20.97
N PRO A 475 -9.21 19.86 20.06
CA PRO A 475 -7.95 19.22 20.43
C PRO A 475 -7.00 20.10 21.24
N TRP A 476 -7.20 21.43 21.35
CA TRP A 476 -6.47 22.23 22.34
C TRP A 476 -7.00 22.02 23.78
N ASN A 477 -8.22 21.52 23.95
CA ASN A 477 -8.76 21.09 25.24
C ASN A 477 -8.49 19.60 25.45
N LEU A 478 -7.30 19.27 25.97
CA LEU A 478 -6.80 17.90 26.01
C LEU A 478 -7.72 16.94 26.80
N LYS A 479 -8.44 17.46 27.80
CA LYS A 479 -9.39 16.66 28.61
C LYS A 479 -10.69 16.37 27.85
N GLU A 480 -11.23 17.35 27.14
CA GLU A 480 -12.44 17.18 26.31
C GLU A 480 -12.16 16.22 25.15
N MET A 481 -11.04 16.41 24.46
CA MET A 481 -10.57 15.54 23.38
C MET A 481 -10.34 14.11 23.88
N GLN A 482 -9.75 13.93 25.08
CA GLN A 482 -9.56 12.62 25.69
C GLN A 482 -10.90 11.96 26.05
N ASN A 483 -11.83 12.70 26.67
CA ASN A 483 -13.15 12.18 27.02
C ASN A 483 -13.92 11.75 25.76
N ALA A 484 -13.93 12.55 24.69
CA ALA A 484 -14.63 12.24 23.44
C ALA A 484 -14.10 10.94 22.78
N ILE A 485 -12.79 10.69 22.88
CA ILE A 485 -12.17 9.44 22.43
C ILE A 485 -12.54 8.29 23.36
N GLU A 486 -12.45 8.45 24.69
CA GLU A 486 -12.77 7.38 25.65
C GLU A 486 -14.25 6.95 25.60
N GLU A 487 -15.17 7.90 25.46
CA GLU A 487 -16.59 7.66 25.20
C GLU A 487 -16.78 6.85 23.90
N ALA A 488 -16.12 7.25 22.82
CA ALA A 488 -16.21 6.55 21.54
C ALA A 488 -15.61 5.12 21.62
N MET A 489 -14.55 4.90 22.41
CA MET A 489 -13.93 3.58 22.54
C MET A 489 -14.85 2.51 23.15
N ASP A 490 -15.91 2.91 23.86
CA ASP A 490 -16.91 2.01 24.46
C ASP A 490 -18.19 1.84 23.62
N VAL A 491 -18.30 2.50 22.46
CA VAL A 491 -19.43 2.38 21.54
C VAL A 491 -19.18 1.28 20.50
N GLU A 492 -20.17 0.42 20.24
CA GLU A 492 -20.07 -0.60 19.19
C GLU A 492 -20.31 -0.04 17.77
N GLY A 493 -19.84 -0.76 16.75
CA GLY A 493 -19.99 -0.37 15.34
C GLY A 493 -19.08 0.78 14.89
N PRO A 494 -19.35 1.33 13.69
CA PRO A 494 -18.56 2.41 13.10
C PRO A 494 -18.93 3.75 13.73
N LYS A 495 -17.91 4.54 14.06
CA LYS A 495 -18.05 5.71 14.94
C LYS A 495 -16.93 6.70 14.69
N LEU A 496 -17.24 7.98 14.84
CA LEU A 496 -16.38 9.09 14.44
C LEU A 496 -16.18 10.10 15.58
N VAL A 497 -14.92 10.44 15.85
CA VAL A 497 -14.53 11.60 16.65
C VAL A 497 -13.88 12.61 15.71
N ILE A 498 -14.28 13.87 15.79
CA ILE A 498 -13.76 14.98 14.97
C ILE A 498 -13.01 15.93 15.88
N ALA A 499 -11.69 16.03 15.70
CA ALA A 499 -10.86 17.04 16.34
C ALA A 499 -10.90 18.33 15.52
N GLU A 500 -11.80 19.25 15.86
CA GLU A 500 -12.09 20.45 15.06
C GLU A 500 -11.33 21.69 15.60
N ARG A 501 -10.22 22.06 14.95
CA ARG A 501 -9.47 23.28 15.27
C ARG A 501 -8.60 23.74 14.10
N PHE A 502 -8.94 24.92 13.56
CA PHE A 502 -8.24 25.58 12.45
C PHE A 502 -6.70 25.59 12.58
N CYS A 503 -6.01 25.34 11.47
CA CYS A 503 -4.55 25.23 11.40
C CYS A 503 -3.84 26.49 11.94
N THR A 504 -3.12 26.34 13.05
CA THR A 504 -2.50 27.46 13.79
C THR A 504 -1.47 28.22 12.96
N LEU A 505 -0.66 27.51 12.16
CA LEU A 505 0.32 28.14 11.26
C LEU A 505 -0.38 28.96 10.17
N GLN A 506 -1.48 28.47 9.61
CA GLN A 506 -2.25 29.19 8.60
C GLN A 506 -2.98 30.40 9.21
N ALA A 507 -3.52 30.29 10.43
CA ALA A 507 -4.15 31.43 11.11
C ALA A 507 -3.16 32.58 11.35
N ILE A 508 -1.90 32.27 11.65
CA ILE A 508 -0.80 33.25 11.76
C ILE A 508 -0.46 33.84 10.38
N ARG A 509 -0.30 32.99 9.34
CA ARG A 509 -0.02 33.43 7.95
C ARG A 509 -1.10 34.39 7.42
N LEU A 510 -2.37 34.09 7.67
CA LEU A 510 -3.53 34.91 7.28
C LEU A 510 -3.78 36.11 8.22
N LYS A 511 -2.95 36.30 9.26
CA LYS A 511 -3.10 37.34 10.31
C LYS A 511 -4.43 37.28 11.08
N GLN A 512 -5.12 36.14 11.01
CA GLN A 512 -6.35 35.83 11.75
C GLN A 512 -6.07 35.48 13.21
N TYR A 513 -4.84 35.05 13.53
CA TYR A 513 -4.38 34.77 14.89
C TYR A 513 -3.05 35.47 15.19
N LYS A 514 -3.00 36.16 16.32
CA LYS A 514 -1.77 36.58 17.01
C LYS A 514 -1.85 36.04 18.45
N PRO A 515 -0.80 35.36 18.97
CA PRO A 515 -0.72 35.03 20.39
C PRO A 515 -0.88 36.29 21.26
N LYS A 516 -1.71 36.20 22.30
CA LYS A 516 -1.89 37.24 23.35
C LYS A 516 -1.41 36.78 24.72
N ILE A 517 -1.08 35.50 24.84
CA ILE A 517 -0.62 34.82 26.04
C ILE A 517 0.52 33.93 25.57
N MET A 518 1.67 34.05 26.24
CA MET A 518 2.83 33.20 26.00
C MET A 518 3.03 32.30 27.21
N TYR A 519 3.82 31.24 27.09
CA TYR A 519 4.08 30.30 28.19
C TYR A 519 5.57 30.20 28.47
N LYS A 520 5.96 30.19 29.74
CA LYS A 520 7.33 29.92 30.20
C LYS A 520 7.34 28.88 31.32
N VAL A 521 8.50 28.27 31.56
CA VAL A 521 8.69 27.34 32.68
C VAL A 521 9.32 28.08 33.86
N VAL A 522 8.72 27.94 35.04
CA VAL A 522 9.33 28.31 36.31
C VAL A 522 10.28 27.17 36.72
N GLU A 523 11.60 27.39 36.60
CA GLU A 523 12.60 26.32 36.81
C GLU A 523 12.44 25.63 38.18
N ASP A 524 12.17 26.38 39.25
CA ASP A 524 12.01 25.83 40.61
C ASP A 524 10.86 24.82 40.73
N LYS A 525 9.74 25.07 40.02
CA LYS A 525 8.58 24.17 39.99
C LYS A 525 8.77 22.97 39.05
N CYS A 526 9.78 23.02 38.18
CA CYS A 526 10.00 21.98 37.17
C CYS A 526 10.77 20.79 37.76
N ILE A 527 10.12 19.62 37.79
CA ILE A 527 10.65 18.36 38.33
C ILE A 527 11.32 17.46 37.27
N GLY A 528 11.67 17.99 36.10
CA GLY A 528 12.36 17.24 35.04
C GLY A 528 11.58 16.08 34.39
N CYS A 529 10.28 15.93 34.66
CA CYS A 529 9.46 14.76 34.27
C CYS A 529 9.22 14.53 32.76
N LYS A 530 9.76 15.39 31.87
CA LYS A 530 9.72 15.27 30.39
C LYS A 530 8.35 15.14 29.69
N LEU A 531 7.21 15.11 30.38
CA LEU A 531 5.86 15.02 29.76
C LEU A 531 5.60 16.09 28.68
N CYS A 532 6.06 17.32 28.90
CA CYS A 532 5.97 18.40 27.91
C CYS A 532 6.89 18.21 26.68
N ILE A 533 7.92 17.38 26.79
CA ILE A 533 8.83 17.01 25.69
C ILE A 533 8.28 15.80 24.94
N GLU A 534 7.73 14.81 25.66
CA GLU A 534 6.99 13.68 25.06
C GLU A 534 5.84 14.15 24.16
N PHE A 535 5.20 15.29 24.49
CA PHE A 535 4.17 15.96 23.70
C PHE A 535 4.64 16.45 22.31
N GLY A 536 5.95 16.50 22.04
CA GLY A 536 6.50 16.68 20.68
C GLY A 536 6.41 18.08 20.07
N CYS A 537 5.87 19.07 20.76
CA CYS A 537 5.84 20.45 20.27
C CYS A 537 7.27 21.03 20.14
N PRO A 538 7.70 21.54 18.96
CA PRO A 538 9.06 22.04 18.76
C PRO A 538 9.41 23.29 19.58
N ALA A 539 8.42 23.97 20.17
CA ALA A 539 8.65 25.08 21.10
C ALA A 539 9.05 24.61 22.52
N ASN A 540 8.96 23.32 22.85
CA ASN A 540 9.30 22.79 24.17
C ASN A 540 10.72 22.22 24.17
N ILE A 541 11.62 22.85 24.94
CA ILE A 541 13.06 22.53 24.99
C ILE A 541 13.38 21.78 26.29
N PHE A 542 14.39 20.90 26.28
CA PHE A 542 14.90 20.25 27.49
C PHE A 542 16.39 20.52 27.72
N TYR A 543 16.71 21.17 28.83
CA TYR A 543 18.06 21.39 29.33
C TYR A 543 18.49 20.15 30.14
N ALA A 544 19.21 19.24 29.49
CA ALA A 544 19.61 17.96 30.06
C ALA A 544 20.55 18.12 31.25
N GLU A 545 21.47 19.09 31.17
CA GLU A 545 22.44 19.47 32.18
C GLU A 545 21.81 20.08 33.43
N LYS A 546 20.66 20.77 33.29
CA LYS A 546 19.84 21.24 34.42
C LYS A 546 18.81 20.22 34.93
N ASN A 547 18.49 19.22 34.11
CA ASN A 547 17.28 18.39 34.22
C ASN A 547 15.98 19.24 34.27
N LYS A 548 15.89 20.30 33.45
CA LYS A 548 14.75 21.25 33.40
C LYS A 548 14.19 21.35 31.99
N ALA A 549 12.87 21.56 31.90
CA ALA A 549 12.22 21.93 30.65
C ALA A 549 12.15 23.45 30.51
N ALA A 550 12.06 23.93 29.27
CA ALA A 550 11.82 25.33 28.90
C ALA A 550 10.81 25.41 27.75
N VAL A 551 10.32 26.61 27.48
CA VAL A 551 9.50 26.92 26.30
C VAL A 551 10.18 28.07 25.57
N ASP A 552 10.47 27.90 24.28
CA ASP A 552 10.97 28.97 23.43
C ASP A 552 9.84 29.94 23.11
N VAL A 553 9.94 31.17 23.62
CA VAL A 553 8.95 32.22 23.39
C VAL A 553 8.88 32.67 21.92
N ASN A 554 9.94 32.47 21.13
CA ASN A 554 9.94 32.81 19.69
C ASN A 554 9.15 31.79 18.85
N LEU A 555 9.03 30.55 19.34
CA LEU A 555 8.27 29.47 18.70
C LEU A 555 6.91 29.21 19.37
N CYS A 556 6.67 29.77 20.56
CA CYS A 556 5.42 29.59 21.27
C CYS A 556 4.26 30.30 20.53
N VAL A 557 3.09 29.65 20.50
CA VAL A 557 1.88 30.17 19.85
C VAL A 557 0.69 30.25 20.81
N GLY A 558 0.93 30.35 22.12
CA GLY A 558 -0.11 30.59 23.13
C GLY A 558 -1.17 29.49 23.33
N CYS A 559 -1.01 28.30 22.75
CA CYS A 559 -2.04 27.26 22.73
C CYS A 559 -2.39 26.61 24.09
N GLY A 560 -1.62 26.85 25.16
CA GLY A 560 -1.87 26.32 26.51
C GLY A 560 -1.75 24.81 26.71
N MET A 561 -1.72 24.00 25.64
CA MET A 561 -1.72 22.53 25.71
C MET A 561 -0.63 21.98 26.64
N CYS A 562 0.62 22.47 26.55
CA CYS A 562 1.71 22.00 27.41
C CYS A 562 1.54 22.37 28.89
N ALA A 563 0.81 23.44 29.22
CA ALA A 563 0.50 23.81 30.59
C ALA A 563 -0.54 22.88 31.22
N GLN A 564 -1.54 22.43 30.45
CA GLN A 564 -2.52 21.42 30.88
C GLN A 564 -1.87 20.08 31.27
N LEU A 565 -0.71 19.76 30.67
CA LEU A 565 0.07 18.54 30.96
C LEU A 565 0.92 18.62 32.23
N CYS A 566 1.14 19.81 32.79
CA CYS A 566 2.20 20.00 33.78
C CYS A 566 1.73 19.66 35.21
N PRO A 567 2.15 18.53 35.83
CA PRO A 567 1.59 18.09 37.10
C PRO A 567 1.91 19.04 38.27
N THR A 568 3.03 19.76 38.19
CA THR A 568 3.44 20.76 39.20
C THR A 568 3.05 22.20 38.85
N LYS A 569 2.30 22.41 37.75
CA LYS A 569 1.93 23.75 37.23
C LYS A 569 3.15 24.69 37.10
N ALA A 570 4.27 24.12 36.63
CA ALA A 570 5.52 24.83 36.39
C ALA A 570 5.51 25.63 35.09
N ILE A 571 4.73 25.20 34.09
CA ILE A 571 4.50 25.97 32.86
C ILE A 571 3.37 26.96 33.17
N VAL A 572 3.69 28.25 33.07
CA VAL A 572 2.83 29.37 33.48
C VAL A 572 2.66 30.38 32.36
N GLU A 573 1.55 31.10 32.41
CA GLU A 573 1.25 32.19 31.49
C GLU A 573 2.18 33.39 31.70
N VAL A 574 2.46 34.06 30.59
CA VAL A 574 3.14 35.35 30.50
C VAL A 574 2.23 36.22 29.63
N VAL A 575 1.74 37.31 30.21
CA VAL A 575 1.12 38.40 29.45
C VAL A 575 2.26 39.28 28.92
N GLU A 576 2.17 39.65 27.66
CA GLU A 576 3.09 40.55 26.94
C GLU A 576 2.35 41.83 26.53
#